data_AF-A0A849FYH9-F1
#
_entry.id   AF-A0A849FYH9-F1
#
_cell.length_a   1.000
_cell.length_b   1.000
_cell.length_c   1.000
_cell.angle_alpha   90.00
_cell.angle_beta   90.00
_cell.angle_gamma   90.00
#
_symmetry.space_group_name_H-M   'P 1'
#
loop_
_entity.id
_entity.type
_entity.pdbx_description
1 polymer ?
#
loop_
_entity_poly.entity_id
_entity_poly.type
_entity_poly.pdbx_seq_one_letter_code
_entity_poly.pdbx_strand_id
1 'polypeptide(L)'
;MKVVPTYDFFNDNTPLLDVRSPAEFTSGHILGAISFPLFTDVERADVGTLYKQMSREAAIKRGLELIGPKMVSMIEQAESLNSRTFRLYCWRGGMRSRSVAWLLETYGFNCQVLEGGYKSYRKTTNELIEDELKLIVLSGLTGTRKTAILKALKEKGEQVIDLENLAGHQGSSFGNLENTEQPSTEQFHNLIFDSCRNLDSNRPVWIEDESFMIGRCALPQSLYNLKESSPHIVL
;
A
#
# COMPACT_ATOMS: atom_id res chain seq x y z
N MET A 1 3.34 23.34 5.33
CA MET A 1 2.95 22.01 4.83
C MET A 1 2.66 22.04 3.35
N LYS A 2 3.42 21.25 2.59
CA LYS A 2 3.23 21.08 1.14
C LYS A 2 2.22 19.96 0.90
N VAL A 3 1.19 20.19 0.07
CA VAL A 3 0.33 19.12 -0.44
C VAL A 3 0.92 18.64 -1.76
N VAL A 4 1.07 17.33 -1.93
CA VAL A 4 1.79 16.74 -3.06
C VAL A 4 0.89 15.74 -3.79
N PRO A 5 0.75 15.85 -5.12
CA PRO A 5 0.01 14.88 -5.94
C PRO A 5 0.62 13.48 -5.87
N THR A 6 -0.21 12.46 -6.12
CA THR A 6 0.16 11.04 -6.04
C THR A 6 1.44 10.69 -6.79
N TYR A 7 1.61 11.17 -8.03
CA TYR A 7 2.78 10.83 -8.86
C TYR A 7 4.10 11.33 -8.26
N ASP A 8 4.15 12.59 -7.83
CA ASP A 8 5.35 13.20 -7.25
C ASP A 8 5.66 12.67 -5.85
N PHE A 9 4.62 12.26 -5.12
CA PHE A 9 4.74 11.85 -3.72
C PHE A 9 5.59 10.58 -3.53
N PHE A 10 5.70 9.74 -4.55
CA PHE A 10 6.40 8.45 -4.45
C PHE A 10 7.85 8.46 -4.90
N ASN A 11 8.31 9.52 -5.56
CA ASN A 11 9.71 9.64 -6.02
C ASN A 11 10.67 10.11 -4.92
N ASP A 12 10.20 10.15 -3.67
CA ASP A 12 10.92 10.67 -2.52
C ASP A 12 11.16 9.53 -1.50
N ASN A 13 12.40 9.39 -1.03
CA ASN A 13 12.82 8.35 -0.08
C ASN A 13 12.74 8.78 1.39
N THR A 14 12.10 9.91 1.70
CA THR A 14 11.85 10.35 3.09
C THR A 14 10.86 9.43 3.81
N PRO A 15 10.93 9.31 5.15
CA PRO A 15 9.99 8.47 5.89
C PRO A 15 8.52 8.84 5.63
N LEU A 16 7.73 7.82 5.36
CA LEU A 16 6.32 7.92 5.05
C LEU A 16 5.48 7.50 6.26
N LEU A 17 4.67 8.40 6.80
CA LEU A 17 3.84 8.19 7.98
C LEU A 17 2.38 7.97 7.58
N ASP A 18 1.83 6.81 7.94
CA ASP A 18 0.40 6.55 7.86
C ASP A 18 -0.27 6.94 9.17
N VAL A 19 -1.06 8.02 9.14
CA VAL A 19 -1.72 8.53 10.35
C VAL A 19 -3.14 7.98 10.57
N ARG A 20 -3.53 6.97 9.80
CA ARG A 20 -4.78 6.24 10.01
C ARG A 20 -4.67 5.36 11.27
N SER A 21 -5.79 4.75 11.67
CA SER A 21 -5.77 3.88 12.84
C SER A 21 -4.98 2.59 12.59
N PRO A 22 -4.52 1.88 13.64
CA PRO A 22 -3.79 0.62 13.48
C PRO A 22 -4.54 -0.42 12.62
N ALA A 23 -5.85 -0.58 12.78
CA ALA A 23 -6.63 -1.50 11.95
C ALA A 23 -6.67 -1.07 10.48
N GLU A 24 -6.77 0.24 10.18
CA GLU A 24 -6.69 0.76 8.81
C GLU A 24 -5.31 0.45 8.19
N PHE A 25 -4.22 0.54 8.96
CA PHE A 25 -2.85 0.23 8.51
C PHE A 25 -2.65 -1.27 8.27
N THR A 26 -3.08 -2.12 9.20
CA THR A 26 -2.99 -3.58 9.09
C THR A 26 -3.81 -4.11 7.92
N SER A 27 -4.98 -3.52 7.65
CA SER A 27 -5.80 -3.89 6.49
C SER A 27 -5.09 -3.60 5.16
N GLY A 28 -4.24 -2.58 5.10
CA GLY A 28 -3.45 -2.26 3.92
C GLY A 28 -2.88 -0.86 4.01
N HIS A 29 -1.63 -0.68 3.60
CA HIS A 29 -0.88 0.56 3.67
C HIS A 29 0.06 0.69 2.46
N ILE A 30 0.53 1.90 2.20
CA ILE A 30 1.52 2.16 1.14
C ILE A 30 2.83 1.47 1.52
N LEU A 31 3.49 0.79 0.56
CA LEU A 31 4.73 0.09 0.83
C LEU A 31 5.79 1.03 1.45
N GLY A 32 6.43 0.58 2.52
CA GLY A 32 7.43 1.37 3.26
C GLY A 32 6.83 2.41 4.21
N ALA A 33 5.50 2.51 4.34
CA ALA A 33 4.88 3.38 5.33
C ALA A 33 5.10 2.87 6.77
N ILE A 34 5.32 3.80 7.69
CA ILE A 34 5.42 3.60 9.12
C ILE A 34 4.07 3.96 9.74
N SER A 35 3.53 3.06 10.56
CA SER A 35 2.30 3.33 11.32
C SER A 35 2.55 4.45 12.34
N PHE A 36 1.84 5.57 12.20
CA PHE A 36 1.96 6.76 13.03
C PHE A 36 0.57 7.31 13.40
N PRO A 37 -0.26 6.50 14.10
CA PRO A 37 -1.69 6.73 14.20
C PRO A 37 -2.02 8.01 14.97
N LEU A 38 -2.89 8.86 14.40
CA LEU A 38 -3.46 9.99 15.13
C LEU A 38 -4.44 9.52 16.22
N PHE A 39 -5.14 8.42 15.96
CA PHE A 39 -6.16 7.84 16.82
C PHE A 39 -5.97 6.33 16.92
N THR A 40 -6.24 5.76 18.09
CA THR A 40 -6.47 4.32 18.23
C THR A 40 -7.73 3.91 17.45
N ASP A 41 -7.97 2.60 17.26
CA ASP A 41 -9.17 2.14 16.56
C ASP A 41 -10.47 2.57 17.26
N VAL A 42 -10.49 2.55 18.61
CA VAL A 42 -11.63 2.98 19.42
C VAL A 42 -11.86 4.49 19.27
N GLU A 43 -10.80 5.29 19.38
CA GLU A 43 -10.87 6.75 19.21
C GLU A 43 -11.30 7.14 17.80
N ARG A 44 -10.79 6.42 16.79
CA ARG A 44 -11.15 6.59 15.39
C ARG A 44 -12.62 6.31 15.14
N ALA A 45 -13.18 5.30 15.81
CA ALA A 45 -14.61 4.97 15.74
C ALA A 45 -15.47 6.05 16.43
N ASP A 46 -15.05 6.52 17.60
CA ASP A 46 -15.72 7.60 18.36
C ASP A 46 -15.80 8.90 17.53
N VAL A 47 -14.64 9.43 17.11
CA VAL A 47 -14.56 10.65 16.28
C VAL A 47 -15.32 10.49 14.96
N GLY A 48 -15.24 9.31 14.34
CA GLY A 48 -15.95 9.01 13.10
C GLY A 48 -17.48 8.99 13.28
N THR A 49 -17.96 8.51 14.43
CA THR A 49 -19.38 8.47 14.78
C THR A 49 -19.91 9.88 14.98
N LEU A 50 -19.22 10.71 15.78
CA LEU A 50 -19.59 12.11 15.97
C LEU A 50 -19.62 12.89 14.65
N TYR A 51 -18.63 12.66 13.78
CA TYR A 51 -18.57 13.33 12.48
C TYR A 51 -19.78 13.00 11.59
N LYS A 52 -20.23 11.73 11.62
CA LYS A 52 -21.35 11.26 10.79
C LYS A 52 -22.71 11.58 11.38
N GLN A 53 -22.85 11.50 12.72
CA GLN A 53 -24.15 11.51 13.39
C GLN A 53 -24.48 12.85 14.06
N MET A 54 -23.49 13.68 14.38
CA MET A 54 -23.71 14.95 15.09
C MET A 54 -23.31 16.14 14.21
N SER A 55 -22.03 16.50 14.22
CA SER A 55 -21.51 17.61 13.42
C SER A 55 -20.00 17.50 13.25
N ARG A 56 -19.48 18.24 12.27
CA ARG A 56 -18.04 18.37 12.03
C ARG A 56 -17.35 18.98 13.26
N GLU A 57 -17.93 20.01 13.86
CA GLU A 57 -17.37 20.75 14.99
C GLU A 57 -17.27 19.86 16.24
N ALA A 58 -18.30 19.04 16.51
CA ALA A 58 -18.29 18.08 17.61
C ALA A 58 -17.15 17.06 17.45
N ALA A 59 -16.96 16.53 16.24
CA ALA A 59 -15.87 15.61 15.94
C ALA A 59 -14.49 16.27 16.08
N ILE A 60 -14.34 17.53 15.66
CA ILE A 60 -13.09 18.29 15.83
C ILE A 60 -12.78 18.47 17.31
N LYS A 61 -13.76 18.92 18.10
CA LYS A 61 -13.58 19.13 19.54
C LYS A 61 -13.16 17.83 20.23
N ARG A 62 -13.83 16.72 19.93
CA ARG A 62 -13.47 15.40 20.45
C ARG A 62 -12.08 14.97 20.01
N GLY A 63 -11.72 15.20 18.76
CA GLY A 63 -10.38 14.91 18.25
C GLY A 63 -9.30 15.66 19.02
N LEU A 64 -9.49 16.96 19.27
CA LEU A 64 -8.55 17.78 20.03
C LEU A 64 -8.39 17.29 21.49
N GLU A 65 -9.48 16.90 22.15
CA GLU A 65 -9.43 16.32 23.50
C GLU A 65 -8.59 15.04 23.56
N LEU A 66 -8.68 14.19 22.53
CA LEU A 66 -7.94 12.93 22.44
C LEU A 66 -6.47 13.13 22.06
N ILE A 67 -6.18 14.13 21.21
CA ILE A 67 -4.83 14.40 20.70
C ILE A 67 -4.00 15.19 21.71
N GLY A 68 -4.62 16.12 22.45
CA GLY A 68 -3.92 17.04 23.35
C GLY A 68 -2.88 16.36 24.26
N PRO A 69 -3.26 15.31 25.01
CA PRO A 69 -2.34 14.57 25.87
C PRO A 69 -1.22 13.82 25.13
N LYS A 70 -1.33 13.61 23.81
CA LYS A 70 -0.41 12.81 22.99
C LYS A 70 0.54 13.65 22.15
N MET A 71 0.37 14.97 22.11
CA MET A 71 1.14 15.82 21.19
C MET A 71 2.65 15.72 21.42
N VAL A 72 3.10 15.69 22.67
CA VAL A 72 4.53 15.58 23.01
C VAL A 72 5.09 14.22 22.57
N SER A 73 4.39 13.12 22.88
CA SER A 73 4.88 11.78 22.52
C SER A 73 4.91 11.56 21.00
N MET A 74 4.01 12.18 20.24
CA MET A 74 4.09 12.16 18.78
C MET A 74 5.36 12.87 18.26
N ILE A 75 5.76 13.99 18.88
CA ILE A 75 7.01 14.67 18.53
C ILE A 75 8.21 13.77 18.83
N GLU A 76 8.28 13.19 20.03
CA GLU A 76 9.36 12.29 20.44
C GLU A 76 9.45 11.05 19.52
N GLN A 77 8.31 10.50 19.11
CA GLN A 77 8.27 9.41 18.13
C GLN A 77 8.84 9.85 16.78
N ALA A 78 8.49 11.05 16.30
CA ALA A 78 9.04 11.57 15.05
C ALA A 78 10.55 11.83 15.13
N GLU A 79 11.06 12.33 16.26
CA GLU A 79 12.51 12.49 16.51
C GLU A 79 13.26 11.16 16.42
N SER A 80 12.66 10.09 16.95
CA SER A 80 13.27 8.75 16.91
C SER A 80 13.48 8.19 15.51
N LEU A 81 12.78 8.73 14.49
CA LEU A 81 12.91 8.32 13.09
C LEU A 81 14.12 8.95 12.39
N ASN A 82 14.93 9.77 13.08
CA ASN A 82 16.17 10.35 12.58
C ASN A 82 16.02 11.09 11.23
N SER A 83 14.86 11.72 10.99
CA SER A 83 14.59 12.52 9.79
C SER A 83 14.11 13.92 10.16
N ARG A 84 14.42 14.88 9.29
CA ARG A 84 13.89 16.25 9.35
C ARG A 84 12.70 16.49 8.42
N THR A 85 12.42 15.54 7.53
CA THR A 85 11.34 15.64 6.54
C THR A 85 10.49 14.39 6.58
N PHE A 86 9.18 14.58 6.62
CA PHE A 86 8.19 13.51 6.66
C PHE A 86 7.17 13.68 5.54
N ARG A 87 6.80 12.55 4.95
CA ARG A 87 5.64 12.42 4.10
C ARG A 87 4.52 11.82 4.92
N LEU A 88 3.30 12.33 4.82
CA LEU A 88 2.17 11.87 5.61
C LEU A 88 0.96 11.62 4.73
N TYR A 89 0.17 10.63 5.10
CA TYR A 89 -1.15 10.45 4.54
C TYR A 89 -2.15 9.98 5.58
N CYS A 90 -3.41 10.22 5.28
CA CYS A 90 -4.54 9.56 5.92
C CYS A 90 -5.45 9.03 4.81
N TRP A 91 -6.65 8.55 5.15
CA TRP A 91 -7.56 7.97 4.15
C TRP A 91 -7.85 8.89 2.94
N ARG A 92 -7.98 10.21 3.16
CA ARG A 92 -8.38 11.19 2.12
C ARG A 92 -7.47 12.42 2.00
N GLY A 93 -6.29 12.43 2.64
CA GLY A 93 -5.41 13.62 2.66
C GLY A 93 -6.05 14.84 3.34
N GLY A 94 -7.02 14.59 4.24
CA GLY A 94 -7.82 15.60 4.94
C GLY A 94 -7.26 15.97 6.31
N MET A 95 -8.14 16.31 7.24
CA MET A 95 -7.77 16.90 8.53
C MET A 95 -6.80 16.05 9.35
N ARG A 96 -6.90 14.71 9.33
CA ARG A 96 -6.03 13.83 10.12
C ARG A 96 -4.54 13.98 9.76
N SER A 97 -4.17 13.82 8.48
CA SER A 97 -2.77 13.98 8.07
C SER A 97 -2.30 15.43 8.17
N ARG A 98 -3.20 16.39 7.92
CA ARG A 98 -2.88 17.81 8.02
C ARG A 98 -2.66 18.27 9.47
N SER A 99 -3.39 17.72 10.44
CA SER A 99 -3.23 18.06 11.86
C SER A 99 -1.92 17.52 12.43
N VAL A 100 -1.55 16.28 12.05
CA VAL A 100 -0.23 15.72 12.41
C VAL A 100 0.89 16.52 11.78
N ALA A 101 0.79 16.80 10.47
CA ALA A 101 1.78 17.63 9.78
C ALA A 101 1.92 19.02 10.42
N TRP A 102 0.81 19.66 10.79
CA TRP A 102 0.85 20.95 11.50
C TRP A 102 1.58 20.86 12.84
N LEU A 103 1.33 19.82 13.64
CA LEU A 103 2.01 19.60 14.92
C LEU A 103 3.53 19.45 14.71
N LEU A 104 3.92 18.59 13.77
CA LEU A 104 5.33 18.32 13.46
C LEU A 104 6.03 19.57 12.90
N GLU A 105 5.37 20.33 12.03
CA GLU A 105 5.92 21.60 11.51
C GLU A 105 6.04 22.67 12.58
N THR A 106 5.09 22.72 13.52
CA THR A 106 5.15 23.67 14.66
C THR A 106 6.39 23.42 15.52
N TYR A 107 6.80 22.17 15.68
CA TYR A 107 8.04 21.81 16.37
C TYR A 107 9.30 22.10 15.55
N GLY A 108 9.23 22.01 14.22
CA GLY A 108 10.33 22.35 13.31
C GLY A 108 10.68 21.27 12.27
N PHE A 109 9.84 20.27 12.07
CA PHE A 109 9.99 19.32 10.95
C PHE A 109 9.45 19.90 9.63
N ASN A 110 9.84 19.32 8.51
CA ASN A 110 9.23 19.60 7.21
C ASN A 110 8.22 18.52 6.86
N CYS A 111 6.99 18.89 6.49
CA CYS A 111 5.95 17.91 6.20
C CYS A 111 5.35 18.08 4.79
N GLN A 112 5.18 16.95 4.13
CA GLN A 112 4.43 16.80 2.89
C GLN A 112 3.21 15.93 3.13
N VAL A 113 2.05 16.29 2.58
CA VAL A 113 0.82 15.48 2.68
C VAL A 113 0.39 14.99 1.31
N LEU A 114 0.12 13.69 1.21
CA LEU A 114 -0.44 13.08 0.00
C LEU A 114 -1.82 13.67 -0.31
N GLU A 115 -1.94 14.29 -1.47
CA GLU A 115 -3.20 14.78 -2.01
C GLU A 115 -4.17 13.61 -2.26
N GLY A 116 -5.40 13.72 -1.75
CA GLY A 116 -6.39 12.64 -1.84
C GLY A 116 -6.12 11.42 -0.95
N GLY A 117 -4.95 11.36 -0.30
CA GLY A 117 -4.58 10.35 0.69
C GLY A 117 -4.50 8.92 0.16
N TYR A 118 -4.63 7.94 1.04
CA TYR A 118 -4.59 6.54 0.66
C TYR A 118 -5.66 6.15 -0.37
N LYS A 119 -6.81 6.84 -0.39
CA LYS A 119 -7.84 6.64 -1.41
C LYS A 119 -7.35 7.00 -2.82
N SER A 120 -6.63 8.11 -2.99
CA SER A 120 -6.10 8.47 -4.32
C SER A 120 -5.00 7.50 -4.75
N TYR A 121 -4.15 7.06 -3.83
CA TYR A 121 -3.18 5.99 -4.07
C TYR A 121 -3.87 4.74 -4.63
N ARG A 122 -4.89 4.22 -3.93
CA ARG A 122 -5.65 3.04 -4.37
C ARG A 122 -6.39 3.25 -5.69
N LYS A 123 -6.80 4.48 -6.01
CA LYS A 123 -7.42 4.79 -7.30
C LYS A 123 -6.39 4.67 -8.42
N THR A 124 -5.23 5.30 -8.27
CA THR A 124 -4.11 5.19 -9.22
C THR A 124 -3.63 3.75 -9.37
N THR A 125 -3.69 2.96 -8.29
CA THR A 125 -3.44 1.52 -8.33
C THR A 125 -4.34 0.78 -9.32
N ASN A 126 -5.63 1.05 -9.27
CA ASN A 126 -6.57 0.40 -10.19
C ASN A 126 -6.36 0.87 -11.63
N GLU A 127 -6.13 2.18 -11.84
CA GLU A 127 -5.91 2.78 -13.16
C GLU A 127 -4.64 2.22 -13.83
N LEU A 128 -3.52 2.07 -13.12
CA LEU A 128 -2.28 1.54 -13.69
C LEU A 128 -2.42 0.06 -14.14
N ILE A 129 -3.24 -0.72 -13.44
CA ILE A 129 -3.48 -2.12 -13.82
C ILE A 129 -4.40 -2.20 -15.05
N GLU A 130 -5.25 -1.19 -15.24
CA GLU A 130 -6.09 -1.05 -16.43
C GLU A 130 -5.30 -0.57 -17.67
N ASP A 131 -4.21 0.18 -17.47
CA ASP A 131 -3.23 0.46 -18.53
C ASP A 131 -2.52 -0.84 -18.95
N GLU A 132 -2.67 -1.24 -20.21
CA GLU A 132 -2.31 -2.57 -20.73
C GLU A 132 -0.84 -2.95 -20.50
N LEU A 133 -0.57 -3.71 -19.43
CA LEU A 133 0.70 -4.41 -19.24
C LEU A 133 0.88 -5.45 -20.36
N LYS A 134 2.07 -5.51 -20.96
CA LYS A 134 2.41 -6.53 -21.96
C LYS A 134 2.76 -7.85 -21.27
N LEU A 135 1.78 -8.55 -20.74
CA LEU A 135 2.01 -9.78 -19.97
C LEU A 135 2.46 -10.95 -20.86
N ILE A 136 3.35 -11.79 -20.31
CA ILE A 136 3.64 -13.14 -20.79
C ILE A 136 3.40 -14.08 -19.61
N VAL A 137 2.46 -15.00 -19.76
CA VAL A 137 2.03 -15.87 -18.67
C VAL A 137 2.84 -17.16 -18.70
N LEU A 138 3.49 -17.50 -17.59
CA LEU A 138 4.21 -18.76 -17.43
C LEU A 138 3.30 -19.81 -16.80
N SER A 139 2.84 -20.74 -17.62
CA SER A 139 1.95 -21.84 -17.25
C SER A 139 2.70 -23.15 -17.09
N GLY A 140 2.13 -24.08 -16.33
CA GLY A 140 2.69 -25.42 -16.16
C GLY A 140 2.13 -26.10 -14.92
N LEU A 141 2.22 -27.43 -14.88
CA LEU A 141 1.77 -28.23 -13.74
C LEU A 141 2.54 -27.86 -12.45
N THR A 142 2.00 -28.19 -11.29
CA THR A 142 2.74 -28.05 -10.04
C THR A 142 4.01 -28.91 -10.06
N GLY A 143 5.10 -28.39 -9.49
CA GLY A 143 6.38 -29.11 -9.47
C GLY A 143 7.26 -28.91 -10.73
N THR A 144 6.79 -28.15 -11.73
CA THR A 144 7.58 -27.78 -12.93
C THR A 144 8.62 -26.68 -12.68
N ARG A 145 8.86 -26.31 -11.42
CA ARG A 145 9.84 -25.28 -11.00
C ARG A 145 9.62 -23.89 -11.63
N LYS A 146 8.36 -23.50 -11.88
CA LYS A 146 7.96 -22.16 -12.39
C LYS A 146 8.66 -21.01 -11.65
N THR A 147 8.62 -21.05 -10.31
CA THR A 147 9.27 -20.06 -9.44
C THR A 147 10.78 -19.93 -9.72
N ALA A 148 11.48 -21.04 -10.00
CA ALA A 148 12.91 -20.99 -10.32
C ALA A 148 13.17 -20.35 -11.69
N ILE A 149 12.28 -20.55 -12.66
CA ILE A 149 12.37 -19.94 -13.99
C ILE A 149 12.11 -18.43 -13.90
N LEU A 150 11.07 -18.00 -13.17
CA LEU A 150 10.77 -16.59 -12.94
C LEU A 150 11.92 -15.86 -12.23
N LYS A 151 12.54 -16.52 -11.24
CA LYS A 151 13.74 -16.00 -10.59
C LYS A 151 14.90 -15.84 -11.58
N ALA A 152 15.15 -16.86 -12.42
CA ALA A 152 16.21 -16.79 -13.44
C ALA A 152 15.94 -15.71 -14.51
N LEU A 153 14.68 -15.47 -14.89
CA LEU A 153 14.29 -14.39 -15.78
C LEU A 153 14.57 -13.03 -15.15
N LYS A 154 14.19 -12.85 -13.87
CA LYS A 154 14.48 -11.63 -13.10
C LYS A 154 15.99 -11.36 -12.98
N GLU A 155 16.78 -12.40 -12.71
CA GLU A 155 18.26 -12.31 -12.65
C GLU A 155 18.89 -11.92 -14.00
N LYS A 156 18.24 -12.26 -15.11
CA LYS A 156 18.63 -11.84 -16.47
C LYS A 156 18.12 -10.43 -16.86
N GLY A 157 17.46 -9.74 -15.94
CA GLY A 157 16.97 -8.38 -16.15
C GLY A 157 15.60 -8.29 -16.81
N GLU A 158 14.86 -9.41 -16.93
CA GLU A 158 13.46 -9.38 -17.37
C GLU A 158 12.55 -8.84 -16.26
N GLN A 159 11.41 -8.30 -16.69
CA GLN A 159 10.38 -7.78 -15.78
C GLN A 159 9.51 -8.92 -15.31
N VAL A 160 9.34 -9.06 -14.00
CA VAL A 160 8.59 -10.18 -13.40
C VAL A 160 7.69 -9.67 -12.29
N ILE A 161 6.42 -10.06 -12.34
CA ILE A 161 5.47 -9.97 -11.22
C ILE A 161 5.30 -11.38 -10.67
N ASP A 162 5.89 -11.63 -9.50
CA ASP A 162 5.85 -12.90 -8.78
C ASP A 162 4.67 -12.87 -7.80
N LEU A 163 3.50 -13.34 -8.26
CA LEU A 163 2.23 -13.24 -7.52
C LEU A 163 2.24 -14.13 -6.27
N GLU A 164 2.80 -15.32 -6.34
CA GLU A 164 2.95 -16.23 -5.20
C GLU A 164 3.80 -15.58 -4.10
N ASN A 165 4.95 -14.99 -4.47
CA ASN A 165 5.80 -14.29 -3.51
C ASN A 165 5.09 -13.08 -2.89
N LEU A 166 4.41 -12.26 -3.69
CA LEU A 166 3.63 -11.12 -3.19
C LEU A 166 2.47 -11.57 -2.29
N ALA A 167 1.90 -12.74 -2.52
CA ALA A 167 0.83 -13.33 -1.71
C ALA A 167 1.33 -14.11 -0.48
N GLY A 168 2.65 -14.25 -0.29
CA GLY A 168 3.20 -15.12 0.77
C GLY A 168 2.79 -16.60 0.61
N HIS A 169 2.62 -17.04 -0.64
CA HIS A 169 2.15 -18.38 -1.01
C HIS A 169 3.26 -19.18 -1.70
N GLN A 170 3.25 -20.49 -1.52
CA GLN A 170 4.24 -21.45 -2.04
C GLN A 170 3.54 -22.50 -2.88
N GLY A 171 3.43 -22.28 -4.19
CA GLY A 171 2.89 -23.27 -5.12
C GLY A 171 1.40 -23.58 -4.91
N SER A 172 0.69 -23.77 -6.01
CA SER A 172 -0.70 -24.28 -6.00
C SER A 172 -0.93 -25.61 -5.25
N SER A 173 0.12 -26.38 -4.91
CA SER A 173 0.01 -27.65 -4.15
C SER A 173 0.65 -27.65 -2.77
N PHE A 174 1.45 -26.64 -2.41
CA PHE A 174 2.17 -26.65 -1.12
C PHE A 174 1.63 -25.60 -0.12
N GLY A 175 0.74 -24.69 -0.52
CA GLY A 175 0.04 -23.78 0.39
C GLY A 175 0.89 -22.55 0.75
N ASN A 176 0.76 -22.00 1.95
CA ASN A 176 1.54 -20.81 2.35
C ASN A 176 3.05 -21.09 2.39
N LEU A 177 3.86 -20.07 2.06
CA LEU A 177 5.31 -20.11 2.34
C LEU A 177 5.51 -20.31 3.85
N GLU A 178 6.27 -21.34 4.23
CA GLU A 178 6.52 -21.65 5.65
C GLU A 178 6.98 -20.39 6.40
N ASN A 179 6.22 -19.99 7.42
CA ASN A 179 6.45 -18.83 8.29
C ASN A 179 6.15 -17.43 7.71
N THR A 180 5.43 -17.29 6.60
CA THR A 180 4.88 -15.99 6.17
C THR A 180 3.36 -15.94 6.28
N GLU A 181 2.83 -14.97 7.01
CA GLU A 181 1.40 -14.68 6.98
C GLU A 181 1.06 -14.04 5.62
N GLN A 182 0.05 -14.58 4.92
CA GLN A 182 -0.43 -13.97 3.69
C GLN A 182 -0.90 -12.53 3.96
N PRO A 183 -0.77 -11.57 3.05
CA PRO A 183 -1.36 -10.26 3.22
C PRO A 183 -2.90 -10.33 3.23
N SER A 184 -3.54 -9.23 3.59
CA SER A 184 -4.95 -9.02 3.23
C SER A 184 -5.07 -8.84 1.71
N THR A 185 -6.27 -9.00 1.14
CA THR A 185 -6.50 -8.69 -0.28
C THR A 185 -6.14 -7.24 -0.62
N GLU A 186 -6.44 -6.29 0.28
CA GLU A 186 -6.10 -4.89 0.04
C GLU A 186 -4.58 -4.67 0.04
N GLN A 187 -3.84 -5.28 0.97
CA GLN A 187 -2.38 -5.16 0.98
C GLN A 187 -1.73 -5.91 -0.20
N PHE A 188 -2.29 -7.04 -0.61
CA PHE A 188 -1.87 -7.76 -1.80
C PHE A 188 -1.98 -6.89 -3.05
N HIS A 189 -3.09 -6.15 -3.20
CA HIS A 189 -3.25 -5.20 -4.31
C HIS A 189 -2.22 -4.07 -4.26
N ASN A 190 -1.88 -3.57 -3.07
CA ASN A 190 -0.82 -2.56 -2.93
C ASN A 190 0.56 -3.10 -3.34
N LEU A 191 0.85 -4.36 -3.02
CA LEU A 191 2.12 -5.01 -3.37
C LEU A 191 2.24 -5.25 -4.89
N ILE A 192 1.15 -5.67 -5.53
CA ILE A 192 1.05 -5.76 -7.00
C ILE A 192 1.30 -4.37 -7.61
N PHE A 193 0.65 -3.34 -7.10
CA PHE A 193 0.82 -1.99 -7.62
C PHE A 193 2.25 -1.48 -7.55
N ASP A 194 2.90 -1.64 -6.40
CA ASP A 194 4.29 -1.20 -6.24
C ASP A 194 5.21 -1.95 -7.22
N SER A 195 4.94 -3.24 -7.45
CA SER A 195 5.64 -4.04 -8.46
C SER A 195 5.41 -3.48 -9.86
N CYS A 196 4.17 -3.11 -10.22
CA CYS A 196 3.82 -2.55 -11.53
C CYS A 196 4.41 -1.15 -11.77
N ARG A 197 4.45 -0.28 -10.75
CA ARG A 197 4.91 1.12 -10.89
C ARG A 197 6.36 1.21 -11.35
N ASN A 198 7.17 0.22 -11.03
CA ASN A 198 8.60 0.20 -11.35
C ASN A 198 8.92 -0.46 -12.71
N LEU A 199 7.88 -0.81 -13.50
CA LEU A 199 8.03 -1.46 -14.80
C LEU A 199 8.16 -0.45 -15.95
N ASP A 200 8.96 -0.79 -16.94
CA ASP A 200 8.97 -0.20 -18.27
C ASP A 200 7.81 -0.78 -19.10
N SER A 201 6.84 0.08 -19.40
CA SER A 201 5.63 -0.27 -20.18
C SER A 201 5.93 -0.72 -21.61
N ASN A 202 7.13 -0.46 -22.13
CA ASN A 202 7.50 -0.90 -23.48
C ASN A 202 7.94 -2.35 -23.55
N ARG A 203 8.30 -2.95 -22.42
CA ARG A 203 8.88 -4.30 -22.32
C ARG A 203 7.85 -5.31 -21.82
N PRO A 204 7.98 -6.60 -22.19
CA PRO A 204 7.11 -7.63 -21.66
C PRO A 204 7.28 -7.79 -20.14
N VAL A 205 6.25 -8.30 -19.50
CA VAL A 205 6.21 -8.59 -18.06
C VAL A 205 5.80 -10.04 -17.85
N TRP A 206 6.66 -10.82 -17.23
CA TRP A 206 6.39 -12.22 -16.92
C TRP A 206 5.55 -12.32 -15.64
N ILE A 207 4.54 -13.18 -15.68
CA ILE A 207 3.64 -13.42 -14.55
C ILE A 207 3.30 -14.91 -14.45
N GLU A 208 2.96 -15.37 -13.24
CA GLU A 208 2.52 -16.73 -12.98
C GLU A 208 1.10 -16.97 -13.48
N ASP A 209 0.83 -18.19 -13.95
CA ASP A 209 -0.52 -18.64 -14.30
C ASP A 209 -1.34 -19.04 -13.06
N GLU A 210 -1.53 -18.09 -12.14
CA GLU A 210 -2.29 -18.34 -10.93
C GLU A 210 -3.80 -18.17 -11.14
N SER A 211 -4.57 -18.87 -10.31
CA SER A 211 -6.03 -18.69 -10.30
C SER A 211 -6.41 -17.31 -9.76
N PHE A 212 -7.68 -16.93 -9.86
CA PHE A 212 -8.17 -15.67 -9.29
C PHE A 212 -7.86 -15.53 -7.79
N MET A 213 -7.79 -16.65 -7.06
CA MET A 213 -7.44 -16.71 -5.65
C MET A 213 -6.06 -17.36 -5.46
N ILE A 214 -5.19 -16.68 -4.73
CA ILE A 214 -3.88 -17.19 -4.30
C ILE A 214 -3.92 -17.31 -2.77
N GLY A 215 -4.32 -18.49 -2.29
CA GLY A 215 -4.76 -18.66 -0.90
C GLY A 215 -5.94 -17.74 -0.58
N ARG A 216 -5.78 -16.82 0.39
CA ARG A 216 -6.80 -15.82 0.74
C ARG A 216 -6.76 -14.54 -0.11
N CYS A 217 -5.74 -14.38 -0.95
CA CYS A 217 -5.50 -13.17 -1.71
C CYS A 217 -6.23 -13.23 -3.06
N ALA A 218 -7.21 -12.34 -3.26
CA ALA A 218 -7.88 -12.22 -4.56
C ALA A 218 -7.09 -11.30 -5.50
N LEU A 219 -6.89 -11.70 -6.75
CA LEU A 219 -6.29 -10.83 -7.76
C LEU A 219 -7.20 -9.64 -8.10
N PRO A 220 -6.64 -8.48 -8.49
CA PRO A 220 -7.42 -7.45 -9.16
C PRO A 220 -8.09 -8.01 -10.41
N GLN A 221 -9.40 -7.75 -10.58
CA GLN A 221 -10.16 -8.32 -11.70
C GLN A 221 -9.59 -7.93 -13.06
N SER A 222 -9.12 -6.69 -13.21
CA SER A 222 -8.47 -6.20 -14.43
C SER A 222 -7.20 -7.00 -14.75
N LEU A 223 -6.33 -7.22 -13.76
CA LEU A 223 -5.12 -8.03 -13.93
C LEU A 223 -5.44 -9.49 -14.28
N TYR A 224 -6.44 -10.08 -13.63
CA TYR A 224 -6.86 -11.44 -13.93
C TYR A 224 -7.35 -11.58 -15.37
N ASN A 225 -8.23 -10.70 -15.83
CA ASN A 225 -8.73 -10.71 -17.21
C ASN A 225 -7.61 -10.48 -18.23
N LEU A 226 -6.67 -9.58 -17.92
CA LEU A 226 -5.51 -9.33 -18.77
C LEU A 226 -4.63 -10.57 -18.86
N LYS A 227 -4.34 -11.25 -17.73
CA LYS A 227 -3.60 -12.52 -17.70
C LYS A 227 -4.26 -13.56 -18.61
N GLU A 228 -5.55 -13.80 -18.46
CA GLU A 228 -6.29 -14.83 -19.24
C GLU A 228 -6.31 -14.56 -20.76
N SER A 229 -6.14 -13.31 -21.19
CA SER A 229 -6.10 -12.93 -22.61
C SER A 229 -4.69 -12.74 -23.16
N SER A 230 -3.66 -12.88 -22.32
CA SER A 230 -2.26 -12.69 -22.69
C SER A 230 -1.63 -13.97 -23.24
N PRO A 231 -0.48 -13.91 -23.95
CA PRO A 231 0.20 -15.10 -24.41
C PRO A 231 0.68 -16.01 -23.26
N HIS A 232 0.36 -17.30 -23.34
CA HIS A 232 0.82 -18.32 -22.40
C HIS A 232 2.00 -19.12 -22.94
N ILE A 233 3.01 -19.33 -22.11
CA ILE A 233 4.11 -20.26 -22.35
C ILE A 233 3.96 -21.41 -21.36
N VAL A 234 3.70 -22.61 -21.89
CA VAL A 234 3.48 -23.83 -21.09
C VAL A 234 4.79 -24.61 -21.01
N LEU A 235 5.18 -24.97 -19.78
CA LEU A 235 6.35 -25.81 -19.47
C LEU A 235 6.02 -27.30 -19.44
#